data_AF-A0A352PJB8-F1
#
_entry.id   AF-A0A352PJB8-F1
#
_cell.length_a   1.000
_cell.length_b   1.000
_cell.length_c   1.000
_cell.angle_alpha   90.00
_cell.angle_beta   90.00
_cell.angle_gamma   90.00
#
_symmetry.space_group_name_H-M   'P 1'
#
loop_
_entity.id
_entity.type
_entity.pdbx_description
1 polymer ?
#
loop_
_entity_poly.entity_id
_entity_poly.type
_entity_poly.pdbx_seq_one_letter_code
_entity_poly.pdbx_strand_id
1 'polypeptide(L)'
;MRPSKIRIIALGYKTLLDDMRITAKEYPNDRTLSGNGVEALQHCRHVVDEILVCVDAGYLGKAYRMLGFVQGVLWAQSIIDLNDIRHTNRSRR
;
A
#
# COMPACT_ATOMS: atom_id res chain seq x y z
N MET A 1 -12.84 -8.27 2.06
CA MET A 1 -12.69 -7.10 2.96
C MET A 1 -13.71 -6.04 2.54
N ARG A 2 -14.34 -5.29 3.47
CA ARG A 2 -15.30 -4.22 3.11
C ARG A 2 -14.57 -3.01 2.49
N PRO A 3 -15.18 -2.24 1.56
CA PRO A 3 -14.56 -1.06 0.93
C PRO A 3 -14.01 -0.05 1.94
N SER A 4 -14.81 0.25 2.97
CA SER A 4 -14.43 1.16 4.07
C SER A 4 -13.15 0.71 4.78
N LYS A 5 -12.96 -0.61 4.92
CA LYS A 5 -11.76 -1.15 5.55
C LYS A 5 -10.53 -1.04 4.65
N ILE A 6 -10.66 -1.28 3.35
CA ILE A 6 -9.57 -1.06 2.39
C ILE A 6 -9.12 0.40 2.44
N ARG A 7 -10.08 1.35 2.44
CA ARG A 7 -9.80 2.79 2.57
C ARG A 7 -9.06 3.11 3.88
N ILE A 8 -9.52 2.59 5.02
CA ILE A 8 -8.87 2.82 6.32
C ILE A 8 -7.42 2.35 6.31
N ILE A 9 -7.15 1.14 5.80
CA ILE A 9 -5.78 0.61 5.76
C ILE A 9 -4.91 1.44 4.81
N ALA A 10 -5.42 1.79 3.62
CA ALA A 10 -4.70 2.62 2.67
C ALA A 10 -4.34 3.99 3.26
N LEU A 11 -5.29 4.65 3.96
CA LEU A 11 -5.02 5.90 4.68
C LEU A 11 -3.99 5.73 5.79
N GLY A 12 -4.02 4.62 6.52
CA GLY A 12 -3.00 4.31 7.53
C GLY A 12 -1.60 4.20 6.93
N TYR A 13 -1.45 3.50 5.80
CA TYR A 13 -0.18 3.44 5.08
C TYR A 13 0.22 4.77 4.46
N LYS A 14 -0.74 5.59 4.02
CA LYS A 14 -0.49 6.96 3.56
C LYS A 14 0.18 7.78 4.65
N THR A 15 -0.44 7.83 5.84
CA THR A 15 0.09 8.54 7.00
C THR A 15 1.47 8.00 7.40
N LEU A 16 1.64 6.68 7.47
CA LEU A 16 2.92 6.06 7.79
C LEU A 16 4.04 6.51 6.85
N LEU A 17 3.79 6.49 5.54
CA LEU A 17 4.76 6.90 4.53
C LEU A 17 5.00 8.42 4.54
N ASP A 18 3.96 9.21 4.79
CA ASP A 18 4.06 10.67 4.93
C ASP A 18 4.92 11.05 6.17
N ASP A 19 4.73 10.35 7.30
CA ASP A 19 5.52 10.54 8.54
C ASP A 19 7.00 10.17 8.32
N MET A 20 7.27 9.17 7.48
CA MET A 20 8.61 8.79 7.02
C MET A 20 9.19 9.76 5.96
N ARG A 21 8.45 10.82 5.59
CA ARG A 21 8.80 11.80 4.54
C ARG A 21 9.02 11.17 3.16
N ILE A 22 8.32 10.09 2.86
CA ILE A 22 8.35 9.44 1.56
C ILE A 22 7.42 10.19 0.60
N THR A 23 7.97 10.67 -0.50
CA THR A 23 7.20 11.33 -1.56
C THR A 23 6.58 10.32 -2.52
N ALA A 24 5.39 10.62 -3.06
CA ALA A 24 4.78 9.79 -4.09
C ALA A 24 5.57 9.90 -5.40
N LYS A 25 5.93 8.75 -6.00
CA LYS A 25 6.56 8.69 -7.33
C LYS A 25 6.08 7.43 -8.06
N GLU A 26 5.55 7.58 -9.26
CA GLU A 26 5.27 6.43 -10.12
C GLU A 26 6.59 5.81 -10.60
N TYR A 27 6.70 4.49 -10.55
CA TYR A 27 7.87 3.76 -11.03
C TYR A 27 7.57 3.19 -12.43
N PRO A 28 8.52 3.21 -13.38
CA PRO A 28 8.28 2.72 -14.74
C PRO A 28 7.84 1.24 -14.77
N ASN A 29 6.79 0.95 -15.55
CA ASN A 29 6.20 -0.39 -15.65
C ASN A 29 7.08 -1.40 -16.40
N ASP A 30 8.07 -0.94 -17.16
CA ASP A 30 8.97 -1.72 -18.01
C ASP A 30 10.35 -1.97 -17.38
N ARG A 31 10.55 -1.54 -16.12
CA ARG A 31 11.84 -1.65 -15.43
C ARG A 31 11.72 -2.48 -14.17
N THR A 32 12.73 -3.31 -13.93
CA THR A 32 12.94 -3.90 -12.62
C THR A 32 13.40 -2.83 -11.64
N LEU A 33 13.07 -3.02 -10.37
CA LEU A 33 13.60 -2.18 -9.31
C LEU A 33 15.10 -2.48 -9.15
N SER A 34 15.96 -1.51 -9.46
CA SER A 34 17.42 -1.65 -9.34
C SER A 34 17.91 -1.00 -8.05
N GLY A 35 17.92 -1.76 -6.95
CA GLY A 35 18.48 -1.30 -5.68
C GLY A 35 17.45 -0.73 -4.70
N ASN A 36 17.92 0.21 -3.89
CA ASN A 36 17.42 0.64 -2.57
C ASN A 36 15.89 0.72 -2.35
N GLY A 37 15.50 0.48 -1.10
CA GLY A 37 14.12 0.49 -0.63
C GLY A 37 13.35 1.80 -0.83
N VAL A 38 14.03 2.93 -0.93
CA VAL A 38 13.37 4.25 -1.00
C VAL A 38 12.51 4.38 -2.26
N GLU A 39 12.99 3.95 -3.43
CA GLU A 39 12.18 4.02 -4.66
C GLU A 39 10.95 3.10 -4.59
N ALA A 40 11.09 1.93 -3.97
CA ALA A 40 9.96 1.03 -3.71
C ALA A 40 8.92 1.69 -2.79
N LEU A 41 9.36 2.41 -1.76
CA LEU A 41 8.49 3.14 -0.85
C LEU A 41 7.81 4.33 -1.52
N GLN A 42 8.53 5.07 -2.36
CA GLN A 42 7.95 6.17 -3.15
C GLN A 42 6.87 5.65 -4.12
N HIS A 43 7.12 4.48 -4.72
CA HIS A 43 6.11 3.81 -5.54
C HIS A 43 4.92 3.33 -4.71
N CYS A 44 5.15 2.74 -3.54
CA CYS A 44 4.06 2.39 -2.63
C CYS A 44 3.22 3.60 -2.24
N ARG A 45 3.85 4.76 -2.02
CA ARG A 45 3.15 5.99 -1.68
C ARG A 45 2.22 6.45 -2.81
N HIS A 46 2.64 6.29 -4.07
CA HIS A 46 1.80 6.52 -5.24
C HIS A 46 0.67 5.49 -5.33
N VAL A 47 0.98 4.19 -5.20
CA VAL A 47 -0.01 3.09 -5.24
C VAL A 47 -1.09 3.24 -4.17
N VAL A 48 -0.75 3.78 -2.99
CA VAL A 48 -1.73 4.08 -1.93
C VAL A 48 -2.78 5.09 -2.39
N ASP A 49 -2.39 6.15 -3.12
CA ASP A 49 -3.36 7.09 -3.67
C ASP A 49 -4.24 6.44 -4.75
N GLU A 50 -3.67 5.57 -5.59
CA GLU A 50 -4.44 4.82 -6.57
C GLU A 50 -5.43 3.81 -5.95
N ILE A 51 -5.10 3.22 -4.79
CA ILE A 51 -6.01 2.36 -4.04
C ILE A 51 -7.26 3.15 -3.64
N LEU A 52 -7.10 4.40 -3.18
CA LEU A 52 -8.23 5.26 -2.79
C LEU A 52 -9.13 5.54 -4.00
N VAL A 53 -8.54 5.88 -5.15
CA VAL A 53 -9.28 6.06 -6.42
C VAL A 53 -10.04 4.78 -6.81
N CYS A 54 -9.40 3.61 -6.70
CA CYS A 54 -10.05 2.33 -7.00
C CYS A 54 -11.21 2.02 -6.04
N VAL A 55 -11.10 2.38 -4.76
CA VAL A 55 -12.19 2.23 -3.78
C VAL A 55 -13.36 3.13 -4.13
N ASP A 56 -13.10 4.40 -4.47
CA ASP A 56 -14.12 5.38 -4.84
C ASP A 56 -14.87 4.96 -6.11
N ALA A 57 -14.13 4.39 -7.08
CA ALA A 57 -14.69 3.89 -8.33
C ALA A 57 -15.32 2.48 -8.23
N GLY A 58 -15.31 1.84 -7.05
CA GLY A 58 -15.89 0.49 -6.86
C GLY A 58 -15.05 -0.67 -7.41
N TYR A 59 -13.81 -0.43 -7.85
CA TYR A 59 -12.87 -1.46 -8.33
C TYR A 59 -12.17 -2.20 -7.18
N LEU A 60 -12.97 -2.81 -6.29
CA LEU A 60 -12.49 -3.40 -5.03
C LEU A 60 -11.47 -4.53 -5.21
N GLY A 61 -11.61 -5.33 -6.26
CA GLY A 61 -10.66 -6.41 -6.56
C GLY A 61 -9.27 -5.89 -6.93
N LYS A 62 -9.21 -4.78 -7.67
CA LYS A 62 -7.95 -4.10 -8.01
C LYS A 62 -7.34 -3.45 -6.76
N ALA A 63 -8.16 -2.69 -6.02
CA ALA A 63 -7.75 -2.07 -4.76
C ALA A 63 -7.16 -3.08 -3.77
N TYR A 64 -7.77 -4.26 -3.63
CA TYR A 64 -7.29 -5.31 -2.75
C TYR A 64 -5.93 -5.89 -3.18
N ARG A 65 -5.71 -6.13 -4.49
CA ARG A 65 -4.42 -6.61 -4.99
C ARG A 65 -3.30 -5.59 -4.78
N MET A 66 -3.59 -4.32 -5.04
CA MET A 66 -2.63 -3.22 -4.82
C MET A 66 -2.31 -3.05 -3.34
N LEU A 67 -3.30 -3.22 -2.45
CA LEU A 67 -3.06 -3.21 -1.01
C LEU A 67 -2.09 -4.33 -0.60
N GLY A 68 -2.28 -5.54 -1.13
CA GLY A 68 -1.37 -6.66 -0.90
C GLY A 68 0.06 -6.39 -1.40
N PHE A 69 0.20 -5.72 -2.55
CA PHE A 69 1.50 -5.27 -3.06
C PHE A 69 2.19 -4.33 -2.07
N VAL A 70 1.51 -3.27 -1.62
CA VAL A 70 2.05 -2.31 -0.63
C VAL A 70 2.46 -3.02 0.65
N GLN A 71 1.61 -3.93 1.17
CA GLN A 71 1.92 -4.73 2.36
C GLN A 71 3.19 -5.58 2.18
N GLY A 72 3.35 -6.21 1.02
CA GLY A 72 4.53 -7.00 0.71
C GLY A 72 5.80 -6.16 0.68
N VAL A 73 5.76 -4.97 0.09
CA VAL A 73 6.91 -4.05 0.05
C VAL A 73 7.23 -3.54 1.45
N LEU A 74 6.25 -3.06 2.21
CA LEU A 74 6.48 -2.56 3.58
C LEU A 74 7.08 -3.64 4.50
N TRP A 75 6.63 -4.89 4.36
CA TRP A 75 7.21 -6.01 5.09
C TRP A 75 8.64 -6.32 4.65
N ALA A 76 8.90 -6.36 3.34
CA ALA A 76 10.26 -6.57 2.82
C ALA A 76 11.24 -5.46 3.24
N GLN A 77 10.74 -4.25 3.47
CA GLN A 77 11.52 -3.12 3.99
C GLN A 77 11.60 -3.07 5.54
N SER A 78 11.10 -4.10 6.23
CA SER A 78 11.09 -4.19 7.71
C SER A 78 10.36 -3.03 8.42
N ILE A 79 9.37 -2.42 7.76
CA ILE A 79 8.57 -1.31 8.33
C ILE A 79 7.36 -1.85 9.10
N ILE A 80 6.77 -2.95 8.62
CA ILE A 80 5.67 -3.65 9.27
C ILE A 80 6.01 -5.12 9.42
N ASP A 81 5.34 -5.81 10.34
CA ASP A 81 5.49 -7.25 10.52
C ASP A 81 4.28 -8.06 9.97
N LEU A 82 4.37 -9.39 10.03
CA LEU A 82 3.28 -10.26 9.60
C LEU A 82 2.05 -10.19 10.53
N ASN A 83 2.21 -9.79 11.78
CA ASN A 83 1.09 -9.58 12.70
C ASN A 83 0.29 -8.34 12.29
N ASP A 84 0.95 -7.26 11.87
CA ASP A 84 0.33 -6.05 11.34
C ASP A 84 -0.53 -6.39 10.12
N ILE A 85 0.03 -7.15 9.17
CA ILE A 85 -0.70 -7.62 7.98
C ILE A 85 -1.88 -8.50 8.38
N ARG A 86 -1.69 -9.44 9.31
CA ARG A 86 -2.77 -10.33 9.77
C ARG A 86 -3.89 -9.53 10.46
N HIS A 87 -3.54 -8.57 11.30
CA HIS A 87 -4.48 -7.73 12.03
C HIS A 87 -5.30 -6.87 11.07
N THR A 88 -4.62 -6.19 10.13
CA THR A 88 -5.25 -5.35 9.11
C THR A 88 -6.12 -6.17 8.16
N ASN A 89 -5.75 -7.40 7.81
CA ASN A 89 -6.52 -8.23 6.88
C ASN A 89 -7.73 -8.95 7.52
N ARG A 90 -7.72 -9.22 8.83
CA ARG A 90 -8.83 -9.89 9.53
C ARG A 90 -10.13 -9.11 9.46
N SER A 91 -11.10 -9.58 8.69
CA SER A 91 -12.48 -9.13 8.82
C SER A 91 -12.95 -9.44 10.24
N ARG A 92 -13.24 -8.42 11.08
CA ARG A 92 -14.13 -8.67 12.22
C ARG A 92 -15.47 -9.07 11.60
N ARG A 93 -15.83 -10.35 11.76
CA ARG A 93 -17.16 -10.86 11.40
C ARG A 93 -18.18 -10.24 12.34
#